data_AF-A0A924LXW7-F1
#
_entry.id   AF-A0A924LXW7-F1
#
_cell.length_a   1.000
_cell.length_b   1.000
_cell.length_c   1.000
_cell.angle_alpha   90.00
_cell.angle_beta   90.00
_cell.angle_gamma   90.00
#
_symmetry.space_group_name_H-M   'P 1'
#
loop_
_entity.id
_entity.type
_entity.pdbx_description
1 polymer ?
#
loop_
_entity_poly.entity_id
_entity_poly.type
_entity_poly.pdbx_seq_one_letter_code
_entity_poly.pdbx_strand_id
1 'polypeptide(L)'
;MMVFQRPFRDLVLRQIALFASEHSDKVLSARAALRAYDDDRDPTTALERYADHDDLAEDVELILTDMCERYASTLEPRMAKRYVKVFTKEARKVYGDLLVKFDPYYLSED
;
A
#
# COMPACT_ATOMS: atom_id res chain seq x y z
N MET A 1 -24.25 3.91 26.17
CA MET A 1 -23.74 4.72 25.04
C MET A 1 -22.58 3.97 24.41
N MET A 2 -22.77 3.34 23.25
CA MET A 2 -21.82 2.38 22.69
C MET A 2 -21.10 3.03 21.50
N VAL A 3 -20.02 3.76 21.77
CA VAL A 3 -19.16 4.37 20.73
C VAL A 3 -17.98 3.42 20.48
N PHE A 4 -18.26 2.25 19.89
CA PHE A 4 -17.22 1.26 19.54
C PHE A 4 -16.97 1.15 18.03
N GLN A 5 -17.11 2.26 17.30
CA GLN A 5 -16.85 2.29 15.87
C GLN A 5 -15.33 2.45 15.60
N ARG A 6 -14.64 1.30 15.60
CA ARG A 6 -13.30 1.01 15.02
C ARG A 6 -12.12 1.91 15.45
N PRO A 7 -11.44 1.65 16.58
CA PRO A 7 -10.33 2.48 17.06
C PRO A 7 -9.18 2.64 16.06
N PHE A 8 -8.93 1.63 15.22
CA PHE A 8 -7.84 1.67 14.24
C PHE A 8 -8.20 2.35 12.93
N ARG A 9 -9.48 2.52 12.59
CA ARG A 9 -9.82 3.03 11.25
C ARG A 9 -9.33 4.47 11.07
N ASP A 10 -9.63 5.34 12.02
CA ASP A 10 -9.27 6.75 11.92
C ASP A 10 -7.75 6.96 12.01
N LEU A 11 -7.06 6.14 12.80
CA LEU A 11 -5.60 6.11 12.86
C LEU A 11 -5.01 5.70 11.50
N VAL A 12 -5.45 4.57 10.95
CA VAL A 12 -4.98 4.05 9.67
C VAL A 12 -5.21 5.06 8.56
N LEU A 13 -6.36 5.73 8.54
CA LEU A 13 -6.64 6.77 7.55
C LEU A 13 -5.65 7.94 7.65
N ARG A 14 -5.24 8.32 8.86
CA ARG A 14 -4.21 9.35 9.06
C ARG A 14 -2.82 8.87 8.63
N GLN A 15 -2.46 7.62 8.92
CA GLN A 15 -1.19 7.04 8.49
C GLN A 15 -1.11 6.94 6.96
N ILE A 16 -2.18 6.50 6.30
CA ILE A 16 -2.27 6.48 4.84
C ILE A 16 -2.20 7.90 4.26
N ALA A 17 -2.88 8.87 4.86
CA ALA A 17 -2.80 10.26 4.43
C ALA A 17 -1.38 10.84 4.59
N LEU A 18 -0.68 10.49 5.67
CA LEU A 18 0.72 10.86 5.89
C LEU A 18 1.62 10.25 4.81
N PHE A 19 1.50 8.94 4.59
CA PHE A 19 2.22 8.24 3.51
C PHE A 19 1.96 8.89 2.14
N ALA A 20 0.69 9.21 1.83
CA ALA A 20 0.34 9.87 0.58
C ALA A 20 0.97 11.26 0.45
N SER A 21 1.14 12.00 1.55
CA SER A 21 1.81 13.29 1.55
C SER A 21 3.31 13.15 1.34
N GLU A 22 3.96 12.21 2.02
CA GLU A 22 5.42 12.02 2.02
C GLU A 22 5.94 11.34 0.75
N HIS A 23 5.12 10.49 0.13
CA HIS A 23 5.50 9.67 -1.02
C HIS A 23 4.62 9.94 -2.26
N SER A 24 3.98 11.12 -2.31
CA SER A 24 3.10 11.53 -3.41
C SER A 24 3.76 11.37 -4.79
N ASP A 25 4.99 11.84 -4.94
CA ASP A 25 5.72 11.79 -6.22
C ASP A 25 5.94 10.36 -6.71
N LYS A 26 6.28 9.43 -5.79
CA LYS A 26 6.46 8.01 -6.13
C LYS A 26 5.15 7.37 -6.58
N VAL A 27 4.08 7.59 -5.81
CA VAL A 27 2.74 7.06 -6.15
C VAL A 27 2.25 7.61 -7.48
N LEU A 28 2.47 8.90 -7.75
CA LEU A 28 2.11 9.53 -9.03
C LEU A 28 2.93 8.98 -10.19
N SER A 29 4.24 8.79 -9.99
CA SER A 29 5.14 8.23 -11.01
C SER A 29 4.76 6.79 -11.37
N ALA A 30 4.50 5.95 -10.36
CA ALA A 30 4.05 4.58 -10.56
C ALA A 30 2.71 4.53 -11.32
N ARG A 31 1.73 5.38 -10.97
CA ARG A 31 0.45 5.48 -11.71
C ARG A 31 0.64 5.98 -13.14
N ALA A 32 1.56 6.89 -13.36
CA ALA A 32 1.85 7.42 -14.69
C ALA A 32 2.50 6.35 -15.58
N ALA A 33 3.43 5.56 -15.04
CA ALA A 33 4.06 4.44 -15.74
C ALA A 33 3.02 3.38 -16.14
N LEU A 34 2.11 3.01 -15.24
CA LEU A 34 1.02 2.07 -15.55
C LEU A 34 0.10 2.58 -16.66
N ARG A 35 -0.30 3.85 -16.61
CA ARG A 35 -1.12 4.46 -17.67
C ARG A 35 -0.36 4.49 -19.00
N ALA A 36 0.92 4.81 -18.96
CA ALA A 36 1.75 4.85 -20.15
C ALA A 36 1.96 3.44 -20.75
N TYR A 37 1.97 2.39 -19.92
CA TYR A 37 1.90 1.00 -20.38
C TYR A 37 0.57 0.73 -21.11
N ASP A 38 -0.56 1.05 -20.48
CA ASP A 38 -1.90 0.81 -21.04
C ASP A 38 -2.14 1.55 -22.37
N ASP A 39 -1.54 2.74 -22.54
CA ASP A 39 -1.69 3.59 -23.72
C ASP A 39 -0.71 3.25 -24.86
N ASP A 40 0.37 2.49 -24.61
CA ASP A 40 1.34 2.16 -25.65
C ASP A 40 0.86 1.02 -26.57
N ARG A 41 1.14 1.16 -27.86
CA ARG A 41 0.82 0.16 -28.87
C ARG A 41 2.03 -0.69 -29.24
N ASP A 42 3.24 -0.25 -28.91
CA ASP A 42 4.46 -1.04 -29.09
C ASP A 42 4.69 -1.97 -27.89
N PRO A 43 4.69 -3.30 -28.08
CA PRO A 43 4.84 -4.24 -26.98
C PRO A 43 6.15 -4.13 -26.21
N THR A 44 7.24 -3.71 -26.86
CA THR A 44 8.56 -3.60 -26.23
C THR A 44 8.61 -2.39 -25.30
N THR A 45 8.22 -1.21 -25.79
CA THR A 45 8.12 -0.01 -24.95
C THR A 45 7.05 -0.16 -23.87
N ALA A 46 5.95 -0.84 -24.15
CA ALA A 46 4.95 -1.18 -23.13
C ALA A 46 5.58 -2.01 -21.99
N LEU A 47 6.35 -3.05 -22.32
CA LEU A 47 7.03 -3.88 -21.32
C LEU A 47 7.99 -3.07 -20.45
N GLU A 48 8.77 -2.16 -21.04
CA GLU A 48 9.69 -1.29 -20.30
C GLU A 48 8.92 -0.39 -19.31
N ARG A 49 7.80 0.21 -19.73
CA ARG A 49 6.97 1.03 -18.85
C ARG A 49 6.29 0.23 -17.75
N TYR A 50 5.90 -1.01 -18.05
CA TYR A 50 5.38 -1.91 -17.04
C TYR A 50 6.47 -2.25 -16.01
N ALA A 51 7.71 -2.51 -16.44
CA ALA A 51 8.83 -2.74 -15.53
C ALA A 51 9.09 -1.50 -14.64
N ASP A 52 9.11 -0.30 -15.21
CA ASP A 52 9.22 0.95 -14.45
C ASP A 52 8.10 1.11 -13.41
N HIS A 53 6.87 0.72 -13.79
CA HIS A 53 5.73 0.70 -12.87
C HIS A 53 5.93 -0.30 -11.73
N ASP A 54 6.31 -1.55 -12.05
CA ASP A 54 6.47 -2.66 -11.12
C ASP A 54 7.51 -2.32 -10.05
N ASP A 55 8.68 -1.79 -10.45
CA ASP A 55 9.74 -1.35 -9.53
C ASP A 55 9.24 -0.26 -8.56
N LEU A 56 8.51 0.75 -9.07
CA LEU A 56 7.97 1.81 -8.23
C LEU A 56 6.82 1.33 -7.33
N ALA A 57 6.02 0.36 -7.80
CA ALA A 57 4.95 -0.25 -7.03
C ALA A 57 5.49 -1.11 -5.88
N GLU A 58 6.56 -1.89 -6.12
CA GLU A 58 7.28 -2.61 -5.06
C GLU A 58 7.83 -1.65 -4.00
N ASP A 59 8.43 -0.54 -4.42
CA ASP A 59 8.91 0.51 -3.52
C ASP A 59 7.79 1.05 -2.60
N VAL A 60 6.61 1.29 -3.16
CA VAL A 60 5.43 1.75 -2.42
C VAL A 60 4.91 0.66 -1.47
N GLU A 61 4.89 -0.60 -1.91
CA GLU A 61 4.51 -1.76 -1.09
C GLU A 61 5.41 -1.91 0.12
N LEU A 62 6.73 -1.85 -0.07
CA LEU A 62 7.72 -1.98 0.99
C LEU A 62 7.54 -0.92 2.07
N ILE A 63 7.35 0.35 1.69
CA ILE A 63 7.16 1.44 2.65
C ILE A 63 5.85 1.27 3.43
N LEU A 64 4.76 0.91 2.76
CA LEU A 64 3.47 0.67 3.42
C LEU A 64 3.54 -0.51 4.39
N THR A 65 4.25 -1.56 4.01
CA THR A 65 4.45 -2.76 4.82
C THR A 65 5.28 -2.44 6.04
N ASP A 66 6.42 -1.79 5.89
CA ASP A 66 7.28 -1.35 6.99
C ASP A 66 6.54 -0.38 7.94
N MET A 67 5.76 0.57 7.42
CA MET A 67 4.91 1.44 8.26
C MET A 67 3.87 0.64 9.07
N CYS A 68 3.26 -0.37 8.44
CA CYS A 68 2.30 -1.26 9.09
C CYS A 68 2.98 -2.09 10.19
N GLU A 69 4.09 -2.76 9.88
CA GLU A 69 4.82 -3.64 10.79
C GLU A 69 5.39 -2.88 11.98
N ARG A 70 5.99 -1.70 11.76
CA ARG A 70 6.53 -0.87 12.85
C ARG A 70 5.46 -0.54 13.88
N TYR A 71 4.28 -0.09 13.46
CA TYR A 71 3.21 0.22 14.40
C TYR A 71 2.64 -1.06 15.03
N ALA A 72 2.44 -2.12 14.25
CA ALA A 72 1.94 -3.40 14.74
C ALA A 72 2.86 -3.99 15.84
N SER A 73 4.18 -3.83 15.72
CA SER A 73 5.17 -4.32 16.69
C SER A 73 5.03 -3.70 18.08
N THR A 74 4.44 -2.50 18.17
CA THR A 74 4.20 -1.80 19.45
C THR A 74 2.92 -2.23 20.17
N LEU A 75 2.10 -3.06 19.51
CA LEU A 75 0.81 -3.51 20.02
C LEU A 75 0.89 -4.93 20.57
N GLU A 76 -0.01 -5.26 21.49
CA GLU A 76 -0.22 -6.65 21.87
C GLU A 76 -0.67 -7.50 20.66
N PRO A 77 -0.32 -8.80 20.59
CA PRO A 77 -0.53 -9.64 19.39
C PRO A 77 -1.97 -9.64 18.85
N ARG A 78 -2.98 -9.64 19.73
CA ARG A 78 -4.39 -9.58 19.34
C ARG A 78 -4.77 -8.24 18.70
N MET A 79 -4.21 -7.16 19.21
CA MET A 79 -4.44 -5.80 18.72
C MET A 79 -3.66 -5.55 17.43
N ALA A 80 -2.41 -6.04 17.33
CA ALA A 80 -1.61 -6.04 16.12
C ALA A 80 -2.36 -6.71 14.95
N LYS A 81 -2.88 -7.94 15.15
CA LYS A 81 -3.66 -8.65 14.12
C LYS A 81 -4.91 -7.87 13.67
N ARG A 82 -5.57 -7.15 14.59
CA ARG A 82 -6.73 -6.32 14.26
C ARG A 82 -6.32 -5.06 13.50
N TYR A 83 -5.23 -4.42 13.89
CA TYR A 83 -4.67 -3.26 13.22
C TYR A 83 -4.26 -3.60 11.79
N VAL A 84 -3.44 -4.64 11.58
CA VAL A 84 -2.97 -5.07 10.24
C VAL A 84 -4.15 -5.30 9.31
N LYS A 85 -5.19 -6.02 9.75
CA LYS A 85 -6.42 -6.22 8.94
C LYS A 85 -7.12 -4.92 8.54
N VAL A 86 -7.16 -3.92 9.42
CA VAL A 86 -7.74 -2.63 9.10
C VAL A 86 -6.83 -1.86 8.14
N PHE A 87 -5.53 -1.89 8.38
CA PHE A 87 -4.51 -1.29 7.53
C PHE A 87 -4.58 -1.82 6.10
N THR A 88 -4.46 -3.13 5.91
CA THR A 88 -4.56 -3.79 4.60
C THR A 88 -5.86 -3.43 3.89
N LYS A 89 -6.98 -3.41 4.62
CA LYS A 89 -8.27 -3.08 4.04
C LYS A 89 -8.33 -1.64 3.53
N GLU A 90 -7.84 -0.66 4.30
CA GLU A 90 -7.90 0.73 3.87
C GLU A 90 -6.81 1.03 2.82
N ALA A 91 -5.61 0.44 2.93
CA ALA A 91 -4.56 0.55 1.92
C ALA A 91 -5.01 0.01 0.55
N ARG A 92 -5.64 -1.18 0.50
CA ARG A 92 -6.21 -1.74 -0.74
C ARG A 92 -7.28 -0.87 -1.38
N LYS A 93 -8.03 -0.07 -0.60
CA LYS A 93 -9.01 0.86 -1.19
C LYS A 93 -8.35 2.05 -1.88
N VAL A 94 -7.19 2.48 -1.41
CA VAL A 94 -6.51 3.69 -1.88
C VAL A 94 -5.48 3.37 -2.97
N TYR A 95 -4.81 2.21 -2.85
CA TYR A 95 -3.70 1.79 -3.70
C TYR A 95 -3.96 0.46 -4.41
N GLY A 96 -5.18 -0.07 -4.38
CA GLY A 96 -5.49 -1.37 -5.01
C GLY A 96 -5.33 -1.37 -6.54
N ASP A 97 -5.33 -0.19 -7.16
CA ASP A 97 -4.97 0.02 -8.57
C ASP A 97 -3.47 -0.16 -8.83
N LEU A 98 -2.64 0.06 -7.81
CA LEU A 98 -1.19 0.07 -7.88
C LEU A 98 -0.57 -1.21 -7.31
N LEU A 99 -1.21 -1.79 -6.29
CA LEU A 99 -0.65 -2.87 -5.48
C LEU A 99 -1.52 -4.12 -5.55
N VAL A 100 -1.53 -4.75 -6.72
CA VAL A 100 -2.33 -5.96 -6.98
C VAL A 100 -2.00 -7.09 -5.99
N LYS A 101 -0.77 -7.13 -5.46
CA LYS A 101 -0.28 -8.17 -4.55
C LYS A 101 -0.22 -7.76 -3.07
N PHE A 102 -0.63 -6.54 -2.69
CA PHE A 102 -0.44 -6.05 -1.31
C PHE A 102 -1.08 -6.95 -0.26
N ASP A 103 -0.25 -7.72 0.43
CA ASP A 103 -0.65 -8.53 1.57
C ASP A 103 0.47 -8.54 2.64
N PRO A 104 0.35 -7.75 3.72
CA PRO A 104 1.38 -7.67 4.75
C PRO A 104 1.52 -8.96 5.58
N TYR A 105 0.76 -10.03 5.28
CA TYR A 105 1.01 -11.36 5.84
C TYR A 105 1.96 -12.22 4.99
N TYR A 106 2.35 -11.78 3.78
CA TYR A 106 3.24 -12.55 2.90
C TYR A 106 4.72 -12.59 3.37
N LEU A 107 5.10 -11.76 4.35
CA LEU A 107 6.46 -11.74 4.91
C LEU A 107 6.64 -12.67 6.13
N SER A 108 5.66 -13.52 6.45
CA SER A 108 5.70 -14.46 7.59
C SER A 108 5.95 -15.92 7.21
N GLU A 109 6.27 -16.21 5.94
CA GLU A 109 6.63 -17.54 5.46
C GLU A 109 8.05 -17.52 4.87
N ASP A 110 9.06 -17.41 5.73
CA ASP A 110 10.40 -17.98 5.51
C ASP A 110 11.01 -18.36 6.88
#